data_AF-M1D6K1-F1
#
_entry.id   AF-M1D6K1-F1
#
_cell.length_a   1.000
_cell.length_b   1.000
_cell.length_c   1.000
_cell.angle_alpha   90.00
_cell.angle_beta   90.00
_cell.angle_gamma   90.00
#
_symmetry.space_group_name_H-M   'P 1'
#
loop_
_entity.id
_entity.type
_entity.pdbx_description
1 polymer ?
#
loop_
_entity_poly.entity_id
_entity_poly.type
_entity_poly.pdbx_seq_one_letter_code
_entity_poly.pdbx_strand_id
1 'polypeptide(L)'
;MSLLEVITKASIENSPTTSDGDFSIVLNSEPALLQLKPEKEESDDISLLKRGTGWSLLSTDVEVIESGQKFFKNLKKMMKNPNTFNKEEFFEVLVSYMTGIWDIFGISVSPDKVDEDNIVKMIEKLGSFMGRDVKGLVLEACVVLETWEILESMIVNGIVDHSGISSLINNLIEKKQSWLVVLCVKHVLDIQTYDMMCVLKYFLSLSKNGDSTLINVRREWESQAMSAIEKAKDVSLGPVRMDIARDASLLLMLAHDGFSVSEMCLHYLLASRNVDEVILGACISKLTGSEIMVLIRYLQKWLNKYERFPQVCPCPKAPFELGLKACEWVPSLEDIVKCLGLVVDEHFSSLVLHQEFHEELKSLEEVVNSLTAEAKICGILSNVTEALKIKTQRLAGDVA
;
A
#
# COMPACT_ATOMS: atom_id res chain seq x y z
N MET A 1 15.38 36.10 8.97
CA MET A 1 14.18 36.17 8.11
C MET A 1 12.96 36.03 8.98
N SER A 2 11.93 36.84 8.76
CA SER A 2 10.64 36.62 9.41
C SER A 2 10.01 35.32 8.88
N LEU A 3 9.15 34.66 9.66
CA LEU A 3 8.44 33.46 9.22
C LEU A 3 7.65 33.73 7.92
N LEU A 4 7.12 34.95 7.78
CA LEU A 4 6.40 35.38 6.59
C LEU A 4 7.32 35.52 5.38
N GLU A 5 8.56 35.98 5.55
CA GLU A 5 9.57 35.98 4.48
C GLU A 5 9.94 34.56 4.05
N VAL A 6 10.08 33.62 5.01
CA VAL A 6 10.36 32.21 4.72
C VAL A 6 9.21 31.56 3.98
N ILE A 7 7.96 31.79 4.42
CA ILE A 7 6.73 31.29 3.78
C ILE A 7 6.56 31.88 2.38
N THR A 8 6.74 33.20 2.22
CA THR A 8 6.58 33.87 0.92
C THR A 8 7.62 33.36 -0.07
N LYS A 9 8.88 33.20 0.36
CA LYS A 9 9.96 32.68 -0.49
C LYS A 9 9.73 31.22 -0.89
N ALA A 10 9.30 30.38 0.06
CA ALA A 10 8.94 28.98 -0.20
C ALA A 10 7.67 28.82 -1.07
N SER A 11 6.75 29.80 -1.05
CA SER A 11 5.55 29.78 -1.91
C SER A 11 5.81 30.21 -3.35
N ILE A 12 6.89 30.97 -3.60
CA ILE A 12 7.30 31.43 -4.94
C ILE A 12 8.19 30.38 -5.61
N GLU A 13 9.02 29.70 -4.84
CA GLU A 13 9.88 28.61 -5.29
C GLU A 13 9.10 27.29 -5.13
N ASN A 14 8.42 26.80 -6.18
CA ASN A 14 7.75 25.47 -6.23
C ASN A 14 8.73 24.26 -6.12
N SER A 15 9.82 24.42 -5.37
CA SER A 15 10.83 23.43 -5.07
C SER A 15 10.93 23.27 -3.55
N PRO A 16 11.27 22.07 -3.04
CA PRO A 16 11.53 21.90 -1.61
C PRO A 16 12.70 22.81 -1.23
N THR A 17 12.38 23.89 -0.53
CA THR A 17 13.40 24.78 0.02
C THR A 17 14.12 24.00 1.11
N THR A 18 15.40 23.69 0.89
CA THR A 18 16.32 23.33 1.96
C THR A 18 16.42 24.54 2.87
N SER A 19 15.55 24.65 3.86
CA SER A 19 15.68 25.66 4.90
C SER A 19 16.83 25.26 5.81
N ASP A 20 17.77 26.16 5.99
CA ASP A 20 18.95 26.08 6.87
C ASP A 20 18.57 26.16 8.36
N GLY A 21 17.42 25.59 8.74
CA GLY A 21 16.87 25.59 10.09
C GLY A 21 16.57 24.17 10.56
N ASP A 22 16.68 23.96 11.87
CA ASP A 22 16.56 22.63 12.52
C ASP A 22 15.16 21.98 12.42
N PHE A 23 14.21 22.62 11.75
CA PHE A 23 12.81 22.19 11.64
C PHE A 23 12.32 22.26 10.20
N SER A 24 11.81 21.14 9.67
CA SER A 24 11.19 21.08 8.35
C SER A 24 9.77 21.64 8.41
N ILE A 25 9.52 22.76 7.74
CA ILE A 25 8.17 23.33 7.59
C ILE A 25 7.58 22.83 6.27
N VAL A 26 6.54 22.00 6.32
CA VAL A 26 5.77 21.62 5.12
C VAL A 26 4.67 22.66 4.94
N LEU A 27 4.78 23.50 3.91
CA LEU A 27 3.77 24.50 3.58
C LEU A 27 2.82 23.96 2.53
N ASN A 28 1.53 23.97 2.83
CA ASN A 28 0.48 23.71 1.85
C ASN A 28 0.35 24.95 0.96
N SER A 29 0.34 24.78 -0.37
CA SER A 29 0.31 25.87 -1.36
C SER A 29 -1.08 26.50 -1.49
N GLU A 30 -1.65 26.98 -0.38
CA GLU A 30 -2.91 27.70 -0.40
C GLU A 30 -2.72 29.13 -0.94
N PRO A 31 -3.51 29.57 -1.94
CA PRO A 31 -3.43 30.92 -2.51
C PRO A 31 -3.67 32.05 -1.50
N ALA A 32 -4.24 31.74 -0.34
CA ALA A 32 -4.50 32.70 0.73
C ALA A 32 -3.20 33.28 1.33
N LEU A 33 -2.12 32.51 1.35
CA LEU A 33 -0.83 32.93 1.94
C LEU A 33 -0.15 34.06 1.15
N LEU A 34 -0.39 34.12 -0.16
CA LEU A 34 0.12 35.19 -1.05
C LEU A 34 -0.57 36.54 -0.85
N GLN A 35 -1.71 36.57 -0.13
CA GLN A 35 -2.46 37.80 0.12
C GLN A 35 -2.08 38.47 1.45
N LEU A 36 -1.23 37.82 2.25
CA LEU A 36 -0.75 38.37 3.52
C LEU A 36 0.27 39.48 3.25
N LYS A 37 -0.14 40.74 3.46
CA LYS A 37 0.78 41.88 3.46
C LYS A 37 1.41 42.03 4.84
N PRO A 38 2.73 42.26 4.96
CA PRO A 38 3.33 42.67 6.22
C PRO A 38 2.74 44.03 6.64
N GLU A 39 2.40 44.17 7.92
CA GLU A 39 2.08 45.48 8.49
C GLU A 39 3.31 46.39 8.31
N LYS A 40 3.08 47.53 7.65
CA LYS A 40 4.10 48.56 7.49
C LYS A 40 4.42 49.14 8.87
N GLU A 41 5.71 49.25 9.18
CA GLU A 41 6.20 50.06 10.28
C GLU A 41 5.82 51.52 10.04
N GLU A 42 4.77 51.99 10.71
CA GLU A 42 4.63 53.40 11.06
C GLU A 42 4.27 53.52 12.55
N SER A 43 4.82 54.57 13.12
CA SER A 43 5.17 54.85 14.51
C SER A 43 4.01 55.07 15.48
N ASP A 44 4.30 54.67 16.72
CA ASP A 44 3.87 55.17 18.02
C ASP A 44 2.39 55.13 18.45
N ASP A 45 2.25 54.50 19.62
CA ASP A 45 1.22 54.66 20.66
C ASP A 45 -0.24 54.34 20.28
N ILE A 46 -0.62 53.08 20.52
CA ILE A 46 -1.53 52.68 21.62
C ILE A 46 -1.52 51.14 21.66
N SER A 47 -0.92 50.60 22.71
CA SER A 47 -0.76 49.17 22.98
C SER A 47 -2.11 48.50 23.25
N LEU A 48 -2.83 48.08 22.21
CA LEU A 48 -4.05 47.25 22.36
C LEU A 48 -4.14 46.04 21.42
N LEU A 49 -3.03 45.62 20.84
CA LEU A 49 -2.91 44.26 20.29
C LEU A 49 -1.62 43.66 20.84
N LYS A 50 -1.76 42.71 21.78
CA LYS A 50 -0.66 41.83 22.15
C LYS A 50 -0.15 41.21 20.86
N ARG A 51 1.11 41.49 20.50
CA ARG A 51 1.89 40.68 19.56
C ARG A 51 1.62 39.22 19.93
N GLY A 52 0.89 38.50 19.09
CA GLY A 52 0.68 37.07 19.30
C GLY A 52 2.06 36.45 19.37
N THR A 53 2.48 36.05 20.57
CA THR A 53 3.72 35.32 20.78
C THR A 53 3.65 34.12 19.85
N GLY A 54 4.54 34.13 18.87
CA GLY A 54 4.57 33.18 17.77
C GLY A 54 4.52 31.76 18.32
N TRP A 55 3.80 30.92 17.58
CA TRP A 55 3.82 29.47 17.63
C TRP A 55 5.03 28.93 18.42
N SER A 56 4.84 28.66 19.70
CA SER A 56 5.82 27.94 20.51
C SER A 56 5.53 26.46 20.33
N LEU A 57 6.51 25.69 19.86
CA LEU A 57 6.45 24.24 19.92
C LEU A 57 6.17 23.82 21.37
N LEU A 58 5.36 22.79 21.56
CA LEU A 58 5.18 22.22 22.89
C LEU A 58 6.54 21.74 23.37
N SER A 59 6.85 21.90 24.66
CA SER A 59 8.13 21.47 25.23
C SER A 59 8.40 19.99 24.96
N THR A 60 7.34 19.17 24.96
CA THR A 60 7.38 17.75 24.60
C THR A 60 7.81 17.51 23.15
N ASP A 61 7.34 18.34 22.20
CA ASP A 61 7.71 18.19 20.78
C ASP A 61 9.19 18.53 20.57
N VAL A 62 9.69 19.55 21.27
CA VAL A 62 11.12 19.92 21.24
C VAL A 62 11.98 18.78 21.78
N GLU A 63 11.60 18.20 22.93
CA GLU A 63 12.32 17.07 23.53
C GLU A 63 12.37 15.84 22.61
N VAL A 64 11.25 15.51 21.95
CA VAL A 64 11.20 14.41 20.96
C VAL A 64 12.09 14.70 19.75
N ILE A 65 12.06 15.92 19.21
CA ILE A 65 12.87 16.31 18.07
C ILE A 65 14.37 16.25 18.41
N GLU A 66 14.78 16.81 19.56
CA GLU A 66 16.18 16.78 20.01
C GLU A 66 16.67 15.35 20.24
N SER A 67 15.83 14.50 20.86
CA SER A 67 16.11 13.07 21.02
C SER A 67 16.30 12.39 19.67
N GLY A 68 15.41 12.65 18.70
CA GLY A 68 15.47 12.13 17.34
C GLY A 68 16.74 12.57 16.60
N GLN A 69 17.13 13.84 16.68
CA GLN A 69 18.36 14.34 16.06
C GLN A 69 19.62 13.72 16.67
N LYS A 70 19.65 13.53 17.99
CA LYS A 70 20.77 12.86 18.68
C LYS A 70 20.88 11.41 18.24
N PHE A 71 19.76 10.68 18.20
CA PHE A 71 19.70 9.31 17.71
C PHE A 71 20.17 9.22 16.25
N PHE A 72 19.66 10.07 15.37
CA PHE A 72 20.03 10.10 13.95
C PHE A 72 21.54 10.29 13.76
N LYS A 73 22.13 11.28 14.43
CA LYS A 73 23.59 11.54 14.36
C LYS A 73 24.40 10.34 14.86
N ASN A 74 23.94 9.67 15.93
CA ASN A 74 24.60 8.50 16.48
C ASN A 74 24.53 7.31 15.51
N LEU A 75 23.33 6.92 15.10
CA LEU A 75 23.11 5.77 14.20
C LEU A 75 23.83 5.97 12.86
N LYS A 76 23.76 7.18 12.28
CA LYS A 76 24.44 7.51 11.02
C LYS A 76 25.95 7.38 11.12
N LYS A 77 26.53 7.67 12.29
CA LYS A 77 27.97 7.48 12.53
C LYS A 77 28.32 6.00 12.62
N MET A 78 27.49 5.18 13.27
CA MET A 78 27.70 3.74 13.40
C MET A 78 27.60 3.04 12.04
N MET A 79 26.62 3.41 11.21
CA MET A 79 26.42 2.83 9.87
C MET A 79 27.55 3.13 8.88
N LYS A 80 28.38 4.16 9.10
CA LYS A 80 29.56 4.43 8.24
C LYS A 80 30.64 3.36 8.32
N ASN A 81 30.65 2.55 9.39
CA ASN A 81 31.62 1.47 9.61
C ASN A 81 30.88 0.13 9.77
N PRO A 82 30.43 -0.51 8.68
CA PRO A 82 29.60 -1.71 8.72
C PRO A 82 30.30 -2.92 9.38
N ASN A 83 31.63 -2.97 9.35
CA ASN A 83 32.41 -4.11 9.87
C ASN A 83 32.41 -4.20 11.40
N THR A 84 31.98 -3.14 12.10
CA THR A 84 31.91 -3.11 13.57
C THR A 84 30.48 -3.03 14.09
N PHE A 85 29.52 -2.63 13.25
CA PHE A 85 28.14 -2.43 13.66
C PHE A 85 27.31 -3.67 13.39
N ASN A 86 26.77 -4.30 14.44
CA ASN A 86 26.01 -5.54 14.35
C ASN A 86 24.53 -5.36 14.78
N LYS A 87 23.73 -6.42 14.63
CA LYS A 87 22.30 -6.42 14.99
C LYS A 87 22.05 -6.09 16.46
N GLU A 88 22.85 -6.61 17.38
CA GLU A 88 22.68 -6.41 18.82
C GLU A 88 22.92 -4.95 19.20
N GLU A 89 23.98 -4.33 18.67
CA GLU A 89 24.27 -2.91 18.88
C GLU A 89 23.16 -2.01 18.31
N PHE A 90 22.62 -2.36 17.14
CA PHE A 90 21.47 -1.64 16.57
C PHE A 90 20.24 -1.74 17.47
N PHE A 91 19.93 -2.93 17.97
CA PHE A 91 18.79 -3.16 18.86
C PHE A 91 18.92 -2.37 20.16
N GLU A 92 20.10 -2.36 20.78
CA GLU A 92 20.35 -1.58 21.99
C GLU A 92 20.14 -0.08 21.76
N VAL A 93 20.67 0.45 20.66
CA VAL A 93 20.55 1.88 20.33
C VAL A 93 19.10 2.25 19.99
N LEU A 94 18.38 1.39 19.29
CA LEU A 94 16.96 1.59 18.95
C LEU A 94 16.07 1.51 20.21
N VAL A 95 16.24 0.50 21.06
CA VAL A 95 15.49 0.38 22.32
C VAL A 95 15.75 1.57 23.24
N SER A 96 16.99 2.02 23.35
CA SER A 96 17.34 3.19 24.16
C SER A 96 16.61 4.45 23.69
N TYR A 97 16.57 4.68 22.38
CA TYR A 97 15.85 5.80 21.78
C TYR A 97 14.33 5.70 22.00
N MET A 98 13.75 4.52 21.76
CA MET A 98 12.31 4.30 21.92
C MET A 98 11.88 4.43 23.38
N THR A 99 12.68 3.96 24.32
CA THR A 99 12.45 4.16 25.76
C THR A 99 12.52 5.64 26.13
N GLY A 100 13.47 6.38 25.56
CA GLY A 100 13.53 7.83 25.75
C GLY A 100 12.29 8.57 25.24
N ILE A 101 11.73 8.17 24.09
CA ILE A 101 10.44 8.70 23.61
C ILE A 101 9.31 8.33 24.56
N TRP A 102 9.28 7.07 25.00
CA TRP A 102 8.27 6.54 25.89
C TRP A 102 8.21 7.31 27.24
N ASP A 103 9.38 7.63 27.82
CA ASP A 103 9.50 8.39 29.06
C ASP A 103 8.95 9.82 28.94
N ILE A 104 9.11 10.46 27.77
CA ILE A 104 8.55 11.80 27.49
C ILE A 104 7.02 11.77 27.56
N PHE A 105 6.39 10.68 27.10
CA PHE A 105 4.93 10.54 27.06
C PHE A 105 4.31 9.87 28.30
N GLY A 106 5.13 9.38 29.25
CA GLY A 106 4.66 8.86 30.54
C GLY A 106 3.75 7.62 30.45
N ILE A 107 3.78 6.90 29.33
CA ILE A 107 3.05 5.64 29.16
C ILE A 107 3.83 4.56 29.93
N SER A 108 3.23 3.52 30.51
CA SER A 108 3.96 2.54 31.35
C SER A 108 3.90 1.12 30.78
N VAL A 109 5.00 0.63 30.19
CA VAL A 109 5.28 -0.80 29.97
C VAL A 109 6.79 -0.95 30.07
N SER A 110 7.26 -1.58 31.14
CA SER A 110 8.67 -1.95 31.29
C SER A 110 8.98 -3.13 30.36
N PRO A 111 9.97 -3.03 29.46
CA PRO A 111 10.47 -4.20 28.75
C PRO A 111 11.32 -5.04 29.70
N ASP A 112 10.95 -6.31 29.91
CA ASP A 112 11.71 -7.21 30.79
C ASP A 112 13.00 -7.73 30.11
N LYS A 113 13.13 -7.65 28.77
CA LYS A 113 14.33 -8.01 27.97
C LYS A 113 14.41 -7.25 26.63
N VAL A 114 15.63 -7.02 26.12
CA VAL A 114 15.87 -6.60 24.73
C VAL A 114 15.76 -7.85 23.84
N ASP A 115 14.60 -8.01 23.21
CA ASP A 115 14.36 -9.02 22.18
C ASP A 115 13.62 -8.37 20.99
N GLU A 116 13.67 -9.03 19.84
CA GLU A 116 13.12 -8.52 18.59
C GLU A 116 11.60 -8.32 18.67
N ASP A 117 10.89 -9.20 19.37
CA ASP A 117 9.43 -9.10 19.60
C ASP A 117 9.06 -7.84 20.41
N ASN A 118 9.87 -7.45 21.40
CA ASN A 118 9.65 -6.24 22.18
C ASN A 118 9.93 -4.99 21.35
N ILE A 119 10.93 -5.01 20.47
CA ILE A 119 11.22 -3.91 19.55
C ILE A 119 10.06 -3.72 18.57
N VAL A 120 9.53 -4.80 18.00
CA VAL A 120 8.36 -4.77 17.11
C VAL A 120 7.16 -4.11 17.81
N LYS A 121 6.86 -4.51 19.05
CA LYS A 121 5.79 -3.88 19.85
C LYS A 121 6.03 -2.40 20.17
N MET A 122 7.30 -2.01 20.36
CA MET A 122 7.66 -0.61 20.56
C MET A 122 7.41 0.20 19.28
N ILE A 123 7.76 -0.34 18.11
CA ILE A 123 7.54 0.31 16.81
C ILE A 123 6.05 0.49 16.53
N GLU A 124 5.23 -0.53 16.79
CA GLU A 124 3.77 -0.45 16.64
C GLU A 124 3.17 0.71 17.46
N LYS A 125 3.70 0.97 18.66
CA LYS A 125 3.15 1.98 19.58
C LYS A 125 3.75 3.37 19.41
N LEU A 126 5.05 3.45 19.14
CA LEU A 126 5.82 4.70 19.18
C LEU A 126 6.38 5.13 17.83
N GLY A 127 6.35 4.27 16.82
CA GLY A 127 7.00 4.53 15.54
C GLY A 127 6.47 5.78 14.82
N SER A 128 5.22 6.18 15.09
CA SER A 128 4.63 7.43 14.59
C SER A 128 5.36 8.69 15.07
N PHE A 129 5.97 8.66 16.26
CA PHE A 129 6.71 9.79 16.85
C PHE A 129 8.12 9.95 16.29
N MET A 130 8.61 8.99 15.51
CA MET A 130 9.89 9.14 14.84
C MET A 130 9.81 10.23 13.76
N GLY A 131 10.77 11.15 13.79
CA GLY A 131 10.96 12.12 12.71
C GLY A 131 11.25 11.44 11.37
N ARG A 132 10.99 12.13 10.25
CA ARG A 132 11.20 11.61 8.89
C ARG A 132 12.60 11.02 8.70
N ASP A 133 13.63 11.78 9.05
CA ASP A 133 15.02 11.37 8.85
C ASP A 133 15.39 10.15 9.71
N VAL A 134 14.81 10.06 10.90
CA VAL A 134 14.97 8.91 11.79
C VAL A 134 14.35 7.67 11.16
N LYS A 135 13.10 7.76 10.67
CA LYS A 135 12.42 6.65 9.99
C LYS A 135 13.25 6.15 8.81
N GLY A 136 13.70 7.05 7.94
CA GLY A 136 14.54 6.71 6.78
C GLY A 136 15.83 5.97 7.16
N LEU A 137 16.52 6.46 8.19
CA LEU A 137 17.77 5.85 8.64
C LEU A 137 17.56 4.48 9.32
N VAL A 138 16.48 4.32 10.10
CA VAL A 138 16.13 3.04 10.71
C VAL A 138 15.78 2.01 9.63
N LEU A 139 15.03 2.39 8.59
CA LEU A 139 14.75 1.51 7.44
C LEU A 139 16.02 1.07 6.73
N GLU A 140 16.94 2.01 6.46
CA GLU A 140 18.23 1.71 5.84
C GLU A 140 19.04 0.74 6.71
N ALA A 141 19.11 0.97 8.02
CA ALA A 141 19.76 0.08 8.96
C ALA A 141 19.15 -1.33 8.95
N CYS A 142 17.82 -1.45 8.91
CA CYS A 142 17.14 -2.74 8.88
C CYS A 142 17.48 -3.54 7.62
N VAL A 143 17.58 -2.88 6.46
CA VAL A 143 17.97 -3.51 5.19
C VAL A 143 19.43 -3.95 5.19
N VAL A 144 20.33 -3.10 5.70
CA VAL A 144 21.77 -3.38 5.76
C VAL A 144 22.06 -4.52 6.73
N LEU A 145 21.44 -4.50 7.90
CA LEU A 145 21.64 -5.50 8.95
C LEU A 145 20.75 -6.73 8.79
N GLU A 146 19.80 -6.72 7.84
CA GLU A 146 18.87 -7.84 7.59
C GLU A 146 18.00 -8.18 8.81
N THR A 147 17.41 -7.15 9.43
CA THR A 147 16.44 -7.28 10.55
C THR A 147 15.03 -7.15 9.98
N TRP A 148 14.55 -8.23 9.39
CA TRP A 148 13.36 -8.23 8.52
C TRP A 148 12.06 -8.07 9.29
N GLU A 149 12.00 -8.56 10.52
CA GLU A 149 10.85 -8.55 11.42
C GLU A 149 10.54 -7.10 11.86
N ILE A 150 11.59 -6.34 12.17
CA ILE A 150 11.49 -4.90 12.45
C ILE A 150 11.01 -4.13 11.22
N LEU A 151 11.58 -4.44 10.05
CA LEU A 151 11.20 -3.80 8.79
C LEU A 151 9.74 -4.10 8.41
N GLU A 152 9.29 -5.34 8.60
CA GLU A 152 7.90 -5.76 8.47
C GLU A 152 6.97 -4.92 9.35
N SER A 153 7.31 -4.76 10.64
CA SER A 153 6.53 -3.90 11.54
C SER A 153 6.47 -2.45 11.06
N MET A 154 7.59 -1.89 10.58
CA MET A 154 7.58 -0.53 10.04
C MET A 154 6.68 -0.38 8.80
N ILE A 155 6.68 -1.36 7.90
CA ILE A 155 5.84 -1.36 6.69
C ILE A 155 4.35 -1.48 7.06
N VAL A 156 3.99 -2.47 7.89
CA VAL A 156 2.59 -2.75 8.26
C VAL A 156 1.96 -1.59 9.02
N ASN A 157 2.74 -0.89 9.85
CA ASN A 157 2.28 0.28 10.60
C ASN A 157 2.35 1.60 9.82
N GLY A 158 2.70 1.59 8.52
CA GLY A 158 2.73 2.79 7.69
C GLY A 158 3.79 3.82 8.13
N ILE A 159 4.90 3.35 8.71
CA ILE A 159 5.99 4.19 9.22
C ILE A 159 6.98 4.58 8.10
N VAL A 160 6.86 3.96 6.92
CA VAL A 160 7.70 4.24 5.76
C VAL A 160 7.37 5.61 5.16
N ASP A 161 8.35 6.51 5.17
CA ASP A 161 8.22 7.82 4.53
C ASP A 161 8.42 7.73 3.01
N HIS A 162 7.74 8.61 2.27
CA HIS A 162 7.76 8.62 0.80
C HIS A 162 9.16 8.69 0.20
N SER A 163 10.08 9.41 0.84
CA SER A 163 11.45 9.57 0.35
C SER A 163 12.26 8.27 0.34
N GLY A 164 11.88 7.28 1.17
CA GLY A 164 12.58 6.00 1.30
C GLY A 164 11.97 4.84 0.51
N ILE A 165 10.82 5.03 -0.15
CA ILE A 165 10.07 3.93 -0.79
C ILE A 165 10.87 3.29 -1.92
N SER A 166 11.40 4.11 -2.85
CA SER A 166 12.08 3.57 -4.04
C SER A 166 13.35 2.80 -3.67
N SER A 167 14.16 3.33 -2.76
CA SER A 167 15.36 2.62 -2.28
C SER A 167 14.99 1.34 -1.54
N LEU A 168 13.95 1.38 -0.71
CA LEU A 168 13.44 0.20 0.00
C LEU A 168 13.00 -0.90 -0.99
N ILE A 169 12.13 -0.59 -1.95
CA ILE A 169 11.62 -1.58 -2.93
C ILE A 169 12.77 -2.21 -3.71
N ASN A 170 13.69 -1.39 -4.22
CA ASN A 170 14.85 -1.89 -4.99
C ASN A 170 15.73 -2.82 -4.14
N ASN A 171 16.03 -2.45 -2.90
CA ASN A 171 16.82 -3.27 -1.99
C ASN A 171 16.12 -4.60 -1.63
N LEU A 172 14.80 -4.57 -1.42
CA LEU A 172 14.01 -5.76 -1.11
C LEU A 172 13.96 -6.73 -2.30
N ILE A 173 13.83 -6.21 -3.52
CA ILE A 173 13.89 -7.00 -4.75
C ILE A 173 15.28 -7.61 -4.93
N GLU A 174 16.35 -6.83 -4.75
CA GLU A 174 17.74 -7.29 -4.87
C GLU A 174 18.06 -8.41 -3.87
N LYS A 175 17.62 -8.25 -2.61
CA LYS A 175 17.79 -9.26 -1.55
C LYS A 175 16.75 -10.38 -1.59
N LYS A 176 15.86 -10.39 -2.58
CA LYS A 176 14.79 -11.39 -2.78
C LYS A 176 13.85 -11.57 -1.58
N GLN A 177 13.59 -10.49 -0.85
CA GLN A 177 12.66 -10.47 0.28
C GLN A 177 11.22 -10.31 -0.21
N SER A 178 10.72 -11.33 -0.91
CA SER A 178 9.44 -11.26 -1.64
C SER A 178 8.23 -10.94 -0.75
N TRP A 179 8.21 -11.48 0.48
CA TRP A 179 7.14 -11.16 1.45
C TRP A 179 7.09 -9.68 1.79
N LEU A 180 8.24 -9.06 2.03
CA LEU A 180 8.31 -7.64 2.33
C LEU A 180 7.92 -6.78 1.13
N VAL A 181 8.24 -7.20 -0.10
CA VAL A 181 7.75 -6.54 -1.32
C VAL A 181 6.22 -6.58 -1.38
N VAL A 182 5.60 -7.74 -1.06
CA VAL A 182 4.14 -7.86 -0.96
C VAL A 182 3.58 -6.93 0.11
N LEU A 183 4.22 -6.84 1.29
CA LEU A 183 3.79 -5.91 2.34
C LEU A 183 3.88 -4.45 1.90
N CYS A 184 4.91 -4.07 1.13
CA CYS A 184 4.99 -2.73 0.55
C CYS A 184 3.77 -2.44 -0.33
N VAL A 185 3.42 -3.36 -1.26
CA VAL A 185 2.24 -3.20 -2.13
C VAL A 185 0.93 -3.08 -1.33
N LYS A 186 0.87 -3.74 -0.17
CA LYS A 186 -0.32 -3.76 0.69
C LYS A 186 -0.49 -2.52 1.56
N HIS A 187 0.61 -1.99 2.09
CA HIS A 187 0.58 -1.02 3.20
C HIS A 187 1.19 0.33 2.84
N VAL A 188 2.11 0.38 1.87
CA VAL A 188 2.74 1.63 1.44
C VAL A 188 1.85 2.30 0.40
N LEU A 189 1.59 3.59 0.61
CA LEU A 189 0.83 4.43 -0.31
C LEU A 189 1.78 5.26 -1.18
N ASP A 190 1.27 5.72 -2.32
CA ASP A 190 1.97 6.58 -3.28
C ASP A 190 3.26 5.96 -3.81
N ILE A 191 3.24 4.66 -4.08
CA ILE A 191 4.34 3.96 -4.77
C ILE A 191 4.44 4.51 -6.20
N GLN A 192 5.63 4.99 -6.58
CA GLN A 192 5.84 5.59 -7.89
C GLN A 192 5.68 4.56 -9.01
N THR A 193 5.26 5.02 -10.19
CA THR A 193 5.05 4.15 -11.38
C THR A 193 6.28 3.32 -11.72
N TYR A 194 7.49 3.87 -11.59
CA TYR A 194 8.73 3.13 -11.84
C TYR A 194 8.90 1.97 -10.84
N ASP A 195 8.67 2.22 -9.55
CA ASP A 195 8.78 1.20 -8.51
C ASP A 195 7.69 0.12 -8.69
N MET A 196 6.46 0.51 -9.04
CA MET A 196 5.39 -0.44 -9.38
C MET A 196 5.75 -1.31 -10.59
N MET A 197 6.38 -0.73 -11.62
CA MET A 197 6.90 -1.49 -12.76
C MET A 197 7.96 -2.51 -12.32
N CYS A 198 8.89 -2.11 -11.44
CA CYS A 198 9.89 -3.01 -10.88
C CYS A 198 9.24 -4.17 -10.10
N VAL A 199 8.22 -3.88 -9.27
CA VAL A 199 7.46 -4.90 -8.53
C VAL A 199 6.73 -5.86 -9.48
N LEU A 200 6.07 -5.34 -10.52
CA LEU A 200 5.38 -6.17 -11.52
C LEU A 200 6.33 -7.14 -12.20
N LYS A 201 7.46 -6.63 -12.72
CA LYS A 201 8.50 -7.46 -13.34
C LYS A 201 9.06 -8.50 -12.39
N TYR A 202 9.33 -8.07 -11.15
CA TYR A 202 9.80 -8.97 -10.11
C TYR A 202 8.82 -10.13 -9.89
N PHE A 203 7.52 -9.86 -9.69
CA PHE A 203 6.51 -10.89 -9.49
C PHE A 203 6.34 -11.82 -10.70
N LEU A 204 6.42 -11.30 -11.92
CA LEU A 204 6.36 -12.11 -13.14
C LEU A 204 7.60 -13.00 -13.32
N SER A 205 8.75 -12.59 -12.77
CA SER A 205 10.02 -13.33 -12.84
C SER A 205 10.19 -14.39 -11.73
N LEU A 206 9.33 -14.38 -10.70
CA LEU A 206 9.43 -15.31 -9.58
C LEU A 206 9.26 -16.76 -10.04
N SER A 207 10.10 -17.64 -9.50
CA SER A 207 10.02 -19.08 -9.81
C SER A 207 8.68 -19.66 -9.34
N LYS A 208 8.10 -20.56 -10.13
CA LYS A 208 6.83 -21.23 -9.78
C LYS A 208 6.93 -22.10 -8.53
N ASN A 209 8.15 -22.55 -8.18
CA ASN A 209 8.41 -23.46 -7.06
C ASN A 209 8.59 -22.75 -5.71
N GLY A 210 8.50 -21.41 -5.68
CA GLY A 210 8.48 -20.63 -4.45
C GLY A 210 9.85 -20.53 -3.78
N ASP A 211 10.34 -19.31 -3.60
CA ASP A 211 11.43 -19.04 -2.66
C ASP A 211 10.92 -19.19 -1.22
N SER A 212 11.81 -19.50 -0.26
CA SER A 212 11.43 -19.63 1.17
C SER A 212 10.73 -18.39 1.73
N THR A 213 11.01 -17.22 1.16
CA THR A 213 10.40 -15.93 1.52
C THR A 213 8.94 -15.81 1.09
N LEU A 214 8.46 -16.64 0.15
CA LEU A 214 7.07 -16.64 -0.31
C LEU A 214 6.15 -17.53 0.53
N ILE A 215 6.69 -18.31 1.47
CA ILE A 215 5.90 -19.19 2.35
C ILE A 215 4.85 -18.38 3.13
N ASN A 216 5.19 -17.15 3.54
CA ASN A 216 4.27 -16.28 4.29
C ASN A 216 3.08 -15.83 3.43
N VAL A 217 3.26 -15.61 2.12
CA VAL A 217 2.17 -15.29 1.20
C VAL A 217 1.16 -16.43 1.20
N ARG A 218 1.63 -17.66 0.98
CA ARG A 218 0.77 -18.85 0.97
C ARG A 218 0.08 -19.04 2.32
N ARG A 219 0.83 -18.94 3.42
CA ARG A 219 0.29 -19.10 4.78
C ARG A 219 -0.81 -18.09 5.09
N GLU A 220 -0.66 -16.83 4.69
CA GLU A 220 -1.69 -15.80 4.89
C GLU A 220 -2.97 -16.14 4.12
N TRP A 221 -2.87 -16.48 2.84
CA TRP A 221 -4.03 -16.88 2.03
C TRP A 221 -4.74 -18.12 2.60
N GLU A 222 -3.98 -19.15 3.01
CA GLU A 222 -4.51 -20.36 3.62
C GLU A 222 -5.18 -20.09 4.97
N SER A 223 -4.57 -19.26 5.81
CA SER A 223 -5.14 -18.84 7.10
C SER A 223 -6.47 -18.10 6.93
N GLN A 224 -6.53 -17.16 5.99
CA GLN A 224 -7.73 -16.38 5.71
C GLN A 224 -8.85 -17.25 5.12
N ALA A 225 -8.51 -18.16 4.21
CA ALA A 225 -9.47 -19.11 3.63
C ALA A 225 -10.04 -20.05 4.69
N MET A 226 -9.19 -20.60 5.58
CA MET A 226 -9.64 -21.45 6.68
C MET A 226 -10.53 -20.69 7.66
N SER A 227 -10.15 -19.47 8.04
CA SER A 227 -10.97 -18.62 8.89
C SER A 227 -12.34 -18.32 8.28
N ALA A 228 -12.41 -18.11 6.96
CA ALA A 228 -13.67 -17.91 6.26
C ALA A 228 -14.56 -19.17 6.30
N ILE A 229 -13.99 -20.35 6.10
CA ILE A 229 -14.70 -21.64 6.17
C ILE A 229 -15.23 -21.90 7.58
N GLU A 230 -14.43 -21.63 8.61
CA GLU A 230 -14.84 -21.77 10.01
C GLU A 230 -16.02 -20.85 10.34
N LYS A 231 -15.93 -19.58 9.94
CA LYS A 231 -17.02 -18.60 10.12
C LYS A 231 -18.27 -18.98 9.32
N ALA A 232 -18.14 -19.54 8.12
CA ALA A 232 -19.29 -20.00 7.34
C ALA A 232 -20.05 -21.15 8.01
N LYS A 233 -19.39 -21.91 8.91
CA LYS A 233 -19.99 -23.01 9.67
C LYS A 233 -20.47 -22.60 11.06
N ASP A 234 -20.13 -21.40 11.51
CA ASP A 234 -20.48 -20.91 12.84
C ASP A 234 -21.91 -20.37 12.87
N VAL A 235 -22.82 -21.21 13.38
CA VAL A 235 -24.25 -20.91 13.52
C VAL A 235 -24.50 -19.73 14.47
N SER A 236 -23.52 -19.35 15.31
CA SER A 236 -23.66 -18.24 16.25
C SER A 236 -23.55 -16.85 15.60
N LEU A 237 -22.97 -16.74 14.39
CA LEU A 237 -22.74 -15.47 13.71
C LEU A 237 -24.03 -14.80 13.19
N GLY A 238 -25.14 -15.53 13.16
CA GLY A 238 -26.40 -15.08 12.58
C GLY A 238 -26.39 -15.11 11.04
N PRO A 239 -27.58 -15.10 10.40
CA PRO A 239 -27.72 -15.43 8.98
C PRO A 239 -26.94 -14.52 8.04
N VAL A 240 -26.95 -13.21 8.28
CA VAL A 240 -26.27 -12.22 7.41
C VAL A 240 -24.76 -12.42 7.40
N ARG A 241 -24.14 -12.60 8.56
CA ARG A 241 -22.69 -12.80 8.65
C ARG A 241 -22.26 -14.17 8.15
N MET A 242 -23.09 -15.19 8.32
CA MET A 242 -22.88 -16.51 7.72
C MET A 242 -22.90 -16.44 6.19
N ASP A 243 -23.83 -15.68 5.59
CA ASP A 243 -23.87 -15.48 4.14
C ASP A 243 -22.60 -14.75 3.66
N ILE A 244 -22.15 -13.69 4.35
CA ILE A 244 -20.88 -13.01 4.04
C ILE A 244 -19.70 -13.98 4.14
N ALA A 245 -19.65 -14.82 5.17
CA ALA A 245 -18.59 -15.80 5.36
C ALA A 245 -18.58 -16.87 4.25
N ARG A 246 -19.77 -17.32 3.81
CA ARG A 246 -19.91 -18.25 2.68
C ARG A 246 -19.38 -17.62 1.40
N ASP A 247 -19.80 -16.41 1.08
CA ASP A 247 -19.37 -15.71 -0.13
C ASP A 247 -17.86 -15.44 -0.11
N ALA A 248 -17.33 -15.00 1.05
CA ALA A 248 -15.89 -14.84 1.26
C ALA A 248 -15.13 -16.17 1.12
N SER A 249 -15.67 -17.29 1.62
CA SER A 249 -15.03 -18.60 1.50
C SER A 249 -14.92 -19.05 0.05
N LEU A 250 -15.95 -18.81 -0.78
CA LEU A 250 -15.92 -19.11 -2.21
C LEU A 250 -14.92 -18.22 -2.95
N LEU A 251 -14.90 -16.92 -2.62
CA LEU A 251 -13.97 -15.96 -3.20
C LEU A 251 -12.50 -16.32 -2.90
N LEU A 252 -12.19 -16.61 -1.63
CA LEU A 252 -10.84 -16.98 -1.20
C LEU A 252 -10.43 -18.36 -1.74
N MET A 253 -11.36 -19.31 -1.84
CA MET A 253 -11.12 -20.59 -2.50
C MET A 253 -10.72 -20.39 -3.97
N LEU A 254 -11.44 -19.53 -4.71
CA LEU A 254 -11.10 -19.26 -6.11
C LEU A 254 -9.74 -18.58 -6.27
N ALA A 255 -9.43 -17.63 -5.39
CA ALA A 255 -8.14 -16.95 -5.37
C ALA A 255 -7.00 -17.87 -4.93
N HIS A 256 -7.26 -18.94 -4.19
CA HIS A 256 -6.22 -19.86 -3.76
C HIS A 256 -5.97 -21.01 -4.75
N ASP A 257 -7.04 -21.64 -5.23
CA ASP A 257 -6.98 -22.88 -6.00
C ASP A 257 -6.35 -22.67 -7.39
N GLY A 258 -5.44 -23.55 -7.82
CA GLY A 258 -4.81 -23.51 -9.15
C GLY A 258 -3.84 -22.35 -9.41
N PHE A 259 -3.60 -21.49 -8.42
CA PHE A 259 -2.62 -20.40 -8.50
C PHE A 259 -1.31 -20.78 -7.79
N SER A 260 -0.18 -20.44 -8.42
CA SER A 260 1.14 -20.49 -7.77
C SER A 260 1.26 -19.34 -6.75
N VAL A 261 2.27 -19.43 -5.87
CA VAL A 261 2.50 -18.36 -4.90
C VAL A 261 2.97 -17.07 -5.58
N SER A 262 3.68 -17.17 -6.70
CA SER A 262 4.03 -16.01 -7.53
C SER A 262 2.80 -15.35 -8.14
N GLU A 263 1.82 -16.13 -8.60
CA GLU A 263 0.54 -15.60 -9.10
C GLU A 263 -0.28 -14.95 -7.98
N MET A 264 -0.25 -15.51 -6.75
CA MET A 264 -0.84 -14.86 -5.58
C MET A 264 -0.20 -13.50 -5.25
N CYS A 265 1.05 -13.25 -5.63
CA CYS A 265 1.67 -11.92 -5.51
C CYS A 265 1.05 -10.92 -6.50
N LEU A 266 0.71 -11.38 -7.72
CA LEU A 266 0.00 -10.56 -8.71
C LEU A 266 -1.42 -10.18 -8.26
N HIS A 267 -2.05 -10.99 -7.40
CA HIS A 267 -3.35 -10.66 -6.79
C HIS A 267 -3.25 -9.34 -6.03
N TYR A 268 -2.23 -9.22 -5.17
CA TYR A 268 -1.98 -8.01 -4.39
C TYR A 268 -1.70 -6.80 -5.28
N LEU A 269 -0.96 -6.98 -6.37
CA LEU A 269 -0.63 -5.89 -7.28
C LEU A 269 -1.86 -5.37 -8.02
N LEU A 270 -2.67 -6.26 -8.62
CA LEU A 270 -3.85 -5.84 -9.38
C LEU A 270 -4.96 -5.27 -8.50
N ALA A 271 -5.07 -5.72 -7.24
CA ALA A 271 -6.00 -5.18 -6.28
C ALA A 271 -5.45 -3.97 -5.50
N SER A 272 -4.22 -3.52 -5.78
CA SER A 272 -3.57 -2.44 -5.04
C SER A 272 -4.19 -1.07 -5.35
N ARG A 273 -4.37 -0.26 -4.32
CA ARG A 273 -4.81 1.14 -4.44
C ARG A 273 -3.77 2.04 -5.12
N ASN A 274 -2.52 1.58 -5.23
CA ASN A 274 -1.45 2.29 -5.92
C ASN A 274 -1.51 2.12 -7.45
N VAL A 275 -2.41 1.27 -7.97
CA VAL A 275 -2.50 0.94 -9.38
C VAL A 275 -3.81 1.46 -9.95
N ASP A 276 -3.71 2.51 -10.76
CA ASP A 276 -4.78 2.91 -11.67
C ASP A 276 -4.49 2.43 -13.10
N GLU A 277 -5.43 2.66 -14.01
CA GLU A 277 -5.32 2.25 -15.41
C GLU A 277 -4.10 2.89 -16.13
N VAL A 278 -3.73 4.11 -15.75
CA VAL A 278 -2.61 4.85 -16.36
C VAL A 278 -1.28 4.26 -15.89
N ILE A 279 -1.13 4.05 -14.59
CA ILE A 279 0.04 3.43 -13.97
C ILE A 279 0.20 2.00 -14.50
N LEU A 280 -0.89 1.23 -14.54
CA LEU A 280 -0.87 -0.14 -15.01
C LEU A 280 -0.47 -0.23 -16.49
N GLY A 281 -1.04 0.60 -17.35
CA GLY A 281 -0.68 0.67 -18.77
C GLY A 281 0.80 1.03 -18.96
N ALA A 282 1.28 2.04 -18.24
CA ALA A 282 2.69 2.43 -18.25
C ALA A 282 3.62 1.28 -17.82
N CYS A 283 3.26 0.53 -16.78
CA CYS A 283 4.02 -0.64 -16.33
C CYS A 283 4.00 -1.77 -17.36
N ILE A 284 2.82 -2.07 -17.92
CA ILE A 284 2.62 -3.13 -18.91
C ILE A 284 3.42 -2.82 -20.18
N SER A 285 3.45 -1.57 -20.65
CA SER A 285 4.21 -1.14 -21.85
C SER A 285 5.71 -1.51 -21.80
N LYS A 286 6.26 -1.74 -20.60
CA LYS A 286 7.67 -2.07 -20.38
C LYS A 286 7.96 -3.56 -20.23
N LEU A 287 6.94 -4.41 -20.29
CA LEU A 287 7.10 -5.85 -20.21
C LEU A 287 7.70 -6.43 -21.50
N THR A 288 8.46 -7.50 -21.33
CA THR A 288 9.03 -8.32 -22.40
C THR A 288 8.05 -9.42 -22.83
N GLY A 289 8.28 -10.04 -24.00
CA GLY A 289 7.41 -11.12 -24.50
C GLY A 289 7.22 -12.27 -23.52
N SER A 290 8.27 -12.70 -22.82
CA SER A 290 8.16 -13.74 -21.80
C SER A 290 7.36 -13.32 -20.57
N GLU A 291 7.52 -12.07 -20.12
CA GLU A 291 6.74 -11.51 -19.01
C GLU A 291 5.25 -11.36 -19.39
N ILE A 292 4.96 -10.90 -20.61
CA ILE A 292 3.60 -10.81 -21.16
C ILE A 292 2.95 -12.18 -21.23
N MET A 293 3.68 -13.20 -21.69
CA MET A 293 3.18 -14.58 -21.74
C MET A 293 2.75 -15.10 -20.37
N VAL A 294 3.56 -14.82 -19.33
CA VAL A 294 3.22 -15.19 -17.95
C VAL A 294 1.97 -14.45 -17.49
N LEU A 295 1.89 -13.14 -17.76
CA LEU A 295 0.74 -12.31 -17.40
C LEU A 295 -0.55 -12.78 -18.10
N ILE A 296 -0.52 -13.06 -19.40
CA ILE A 296 -1.67 -13.55 -20.17
C ILE A 296 -2.19 -14.86 -19.57
N ARG A 297 -1.30 -15.82 -19.29
CA ARG A 297 -1.70 -17.10 -18.69
C ARG A 297 -2.32 -16.92 -17.31
N TYR A 298 -1.81 -15.99 -16.52
CA TYR A 298 -2.39 -15.64 -15.23
C TYR A 298 -3.80 -15.01 -15.38
N LEU A 299 -3.97 -14.04 -16.28
CA LEU A 299 -5.27 -13.41 -16.55
C LEU A 299 -6.29 -14.42 -17.09
N GLN A 300 -5.85 -15.31 -17.98
CA GLN A 300 -6.66 -16.39 -18.53
C GLN A 300 -7.19 -17.33 -17.43
N LYS A 301 -6.38 -17.67 -16.42
CA LYS A 301 -6.85 -18.47 -15.27
C LYS A 301 -7.98 -17.77 -14.52
N TRP A 302 -7.88 -16.47 -14.30
CA TRP A 302 -8.93 -15.69 -13.66
C TRP A 302 -10.21 -15.65 -14.50
N LEU A 303 -10.11 -15.39 -15.80
CA LEU A 303 -11.27 -15.37 -16.69
C LEU A 303 -11.99 -16.72 -16.72
N ASN A 304 -11.26 -17.83 -16.83
CA ASN A 304 -11.84 -19.17 -16.74
C ASN A 304 -12.57 -19.41 -15.41
N LYS A 305 -12.03 -18.90 -14.30
CA LYS A 305 -12.67 -19.02 -12.98
C LYS A 305 -13.95 -18.19 -12.90
N TYR A 306 -13.94 -16.96 -13.39
CA TYR A 306 -15.14 -16.10 -13.39
C TYR A 306 -16.23 -16.62 -14.34
N GLU A 307 -15.85 -17.17 -15.49
CA GLU A 307 -16.79 -17.85 -16.39
C GLU A 307 -17.42 -19.08 -15.71
N ARG A 308 -16.61 -19.90 -15.03
CA ARG A 308 -17.07 -21.14 -14.40
C ARG A 308 -17.88 -20.91 -13.12
N PHE A 309 -17.61 -19.83 -12.40
CA PHE A 309 -18.22 -19.52 -11.10
C PHE A 309 -18.81 -18.10 -11.08
N PRO A 310 -19.84 -17.82 -11.90
CA PRO A 310 -20.42 -16.48 -12.04
C PRO A 310 -21.08 -15.95 -10.77
N GLN A 311 -21.40 -16.82 -9.81
CA GLN A 311 -21.97 -16.45 -8.51
C GLN A 311 -20.97 -15.77 -7.56
N VAL A 312 -19.66 -15.86 -7.85
CA VAL A 312 -18.65 -15.28 -6.98
C VAL A 312 -18.44 -13.82 -7.33
N CYS A 313 -18.63 -12.95 -6.34
CA CYS A 313 -18.48 -11.51 -6.46
C CYS A 313 -17.51 -10.98 -5.39
N PRO A 314 -16.94 -9.78 -5.58
CA PRO A 314 -16.17 -9.11 -4.55
C PRO A 314 -16.94 -9.01 -3.23
N CYS A 315 -16.25 -9.25 -2.11
CA CYS A 315 -16.86 -9.27 -0.77
C CYS A 315 -16.31 -8.13 0.13
N PRO A 316 -16.65 -6.85 -0.14
CA PRO A 316 -16.05 -5.70 0.55
C PRO A 316 -16.45 -5.60 2.03
N LYS A 317 -17.48 -6.33 2.47
CA LYS A 317 -17.94 -6.33 3.87
C LYS A 317 -17.15 -7.31 4.76
N ALA A 318 -16.56 -8.35 4.17
CA ALA A 318 -15.87 -9.40 4.91
C ALA A 318 -14.67 -8.91 5.78
N PRO A 319 -13.86 -7.93 5.33
CA PRO A 319 -12.78 -7.38 6.16
C PRO A 319 -13.30 -6.70 7.43
N PHE A 320 -14.40 -5.94 7.33
CA PHE A 320 -14.95 -5.16 8.45
C PHE A 320 -15.81 -6.01 9.39
N GLU A 321 -16.66 -6.88 8.85
CA GLU A 321 -17.60 -7.68 9.65
C GLU A 321 -16.98 -8.95 10.23
N LEU A 322 -15.99 -9.52 9.53
CA LEU A 322 -15.43 -10.83 9.83
C LEU A 322 -13.91 -10.82 9.98
N GLY A 323 -13.22 -9.69 9.78
CA GLY A 323 -11.76 -9.62 9.82
C GLY A 323 -11.07 -10.34 8.66
N LEU A 324 -11.79 -10.68 7.58
CA LEU A 324 -11.27 -11.44 6.44
C LEU A 324 -10.60 -10.50 5.43
N LYS A 325 -9.40 -10.01 5.76
CA LYS A 325 -8.69 -8.98 4.99
C LYS A 325 -8.25 -9.44 3.60
N ALA A 326 -8.01 -10.74 3.39
CA ALA A 326 -7.60 -11.26 2.08
C ALA A 326 -8.66 -11.04 0.99
N CYS A 327 -9.93 -10.85 1.34
CA CYS A 327 -10.99 -10.58 0.37
C CYS A 327 -10.80 -9.27 -0.39
N GLU A 328 -10.09 -8.28 0.17
CA GLU A 328 -9.76 -7.02 -0.53
C GLU A 328 -8.69 -7.22 -1.61
N TRP A 329 -7.93 -8.29 -1.52
CA TRP A 329 -6.79 -8.58 -2.39
C TRP A 329 -7.13 -9.58 -3.49
N VAL A 330 -8.41 -9.91 -3.67
CA VAL A 330 -8.89 -10.74 -4.77
C VAL A 330 -9.24 -9.83 -5.95
N PRO A 331 -8.52 -9.88 -7.08
CA PRO A 331 -8.81 -9.03 -8.24
C PRO A 331 -10.20 -9.33 -8.78
N SER A 332 -11.02 -8.31 -8.98
CA SER A 332 -12.36 -8.45 -9.55
C SER A 332 -12.30 -8.79 -11.04
N LEU A 333 -13.42 -9.25 -11.62
CA LEU A 333 -13.51 -9.46 -13.07
C LEU A 333 -13.17 -8.17 -13.84
N GLU A 334 -13.55 -7.00 -13.31
CA GLU A 334 -13.25 -5.71 -13.90
C GLU A 334 -11.73 -5.46 -13.94
N ASP A 335 -11.01 -5.71 -12.85
CA ASP A 335 -9.56 -5.55 -12.78
C ASP A 335 -8.85 -6.45 -13.80
N ILE A 336 -9.34 -7.69 -13.95
CA ILE A 336 -8.79 -8.67 -14.88
C ILE A 336 -9.04 -8.26 -16.34
N VAL A 337 -10.26 -7.84 -16.68
CA VAL A 337 -10.61 -7.41 -18.04
C VAL A 337 -9.88 -6.13 -18.42
N LYS A 338 -9.77 -5.15 -17.50
CA LYS A 338 -8.99 -3.93 -17.71
C LYS A 338 -7.51 -4.24 -17.95
N CYS A 339 -6.91 -5.06 -17.10
CA CYS A 339 -5.52 -5.48 -17.26
C CYS A 339 -5.29 -6.18 -18.59
N LEU A 340 -6.21 -7.07 -19.00
CA LEU A 340 -6.13 -7.73 -20.30
C LEU A 340 -6.26 -6.74 -21.46
N GLY A 341 -7.18 -5.78 -21.38
CA GLY A 341 -7.34 -4.71 -22.38
C GLY A 341 -6.03 -3.95 -22.58
N LEU A 342 -5.40 -3.53 -21.48
CA LEU A 342 -4.11 -2.84 -21.52
C LEU A 342 -2.98 -3.71 -22.11
N VAL A 343 -2.96 -5.02 -21.85
CA VAL A 343 -1.99 -5.93 -22.49
C VAL A 343 -2.19 -5.94 -24.01
N VAL A 344 -3.45 -5.98 -24.47
CA VAL A 344 -3.76 -5.94 -25.90
C VAL A 344 -3.37 -4.58 -26.50
N ASP A 345 -3.73 -3.48 -25.85
CA ASP A 345 -3.47 -2.13 -26.36
C ASP A 345 -1.97 -1.82 -26.45
N GLU A 346 -1.19 -2.15 -25.41
CA GLU A 346 0.24 -1.84 -25.35
C GLU A 346 1.10 -2.80 -26.19
N HIS A 347 0.67 -4.05 -26.38
CA HIS A 347 1.48 -5.09 -27.03
C HIS A 347 0.85 -5.73 -28.26
N PHE A 348 -0.20 -5.14 -28.84
CA PHE A 348 -0.95 -5.68 -29.98
C PHE A 348 -0.05 -6.24 -31.08
N SER A 349 0.95 -5.47 -31.51
CA SER A 349 1.84 -5.86 -32.61
C SER A 349 2.62 -7.13 -32.26
N SER A 350 3.14 -7.25 -31.05
CA SER A 350 3.87 -8.44 -30.60
C SER A 350 2.96 -9.66 -30.49
N LEU A 351 1.75 -9.46 -29.95
CA LEU A 351 0.75 -10.52 -29.78
C LEU A 351 0.32 -11.12 -31.13
N VAL A 352 0.17 -10.29 -32.16
CA VAL A 352 -0.25 -10.73 -33.50
C VAL A 352 0.92 -11.34 -34.29
N LEU A 353 2.12 -10.78 -34.18
CA LEU A 353 3.25 -11.19 -35.03
C LEU A 353 3.97 -12.44 -34.52
N HIS A 354 3.99 -12.69 -33.20
CA HIS A 354 4.72 -13.82 -32.63
C HIS A 354 3.79 -15.02 -32.39
N GLN A 355 4.09 -16.13 -33.07
CA GLN A 355 3.29 -17.36 -33.03
C GLN A 355 3.16 -17.97 -31.64
N GLU A 356 4.10 -17.67 -30.74
CA GLU A 356 4.08 -18.18 -29.36
C GLU A 356 2.84 -17.74 -28.58
N PHE A 357 2.19 -16.63 -28.96
CA PHE A 357 0.97 -16.14 -28.30
C PHE A 357 -0.32 -16.68 -28.91
N HIS A 358 -0.29 -17.27 -30.12
CA HIS A 358 -1.51 -17.50 -30.90
C HIS A 358 -2.44 -18.53 -30.25
N GLU A 359 -1.91 -19.61 -29.69
CA GLU A 359 -2.72 -20.64 -29.03
C GLU A 359 -3.35 -20.11 -27.73
N GLU A 360 -2.58 -19.37 -26.93
CA GLU A 360 -3.03 -18.73 -25.71
C GLU A 360 -4.13 -17.70 -26.00
N LEU A 361 -3.94 -16.85 -27.02
CA LEU A 361 -4.94 -15.86 -27.43
C LEU A 361 -6.22 -16.50 -27.97
N LYS A 362 -6.10 -17.60 -28.73
CA LYS A 362 -7.26 -18.34 -29.22
C LYS A 362 -8.08 -18.94 -28.08
N SER A 363 -7.42 -19.54 -27.09
CA SER A 363 -8.11 -20.07 -25.91
C SER A 363 -8.72 -18.95 -25.06
N LEU A 364 -8.08 -17.78 -25.00
CA LEU A 364 -8.61 -16.60 -24.33
C LEU A 364 -9.86 -16.04 -25.04
N GLU A 365 -9.86 -16.03 -26.38
CA GLU A 365 -10.98 -15.57 -27.19
C GLU A 365 -12.27 -16.36 -26.90
N GLU A 366 -12.17 -17.68 -26.71
CA GLU A 366 -13.33 -18.53 -26.38
C GLU A 366 -14.01 -18.08 -25.07
N VAL A 367 -13.22 -17.87 -24.02
CA VAL A 367 -13.69 -17.44 -22.70
C VAL A 367 -14.24 -16.01 -22.74
N VAL A 368 -13.53 -15.10 -23.42
CA VAL A 368 -13.96 -13.70 -23.55
C VAL A 368 -15.27 -13.58 -24.34
N ASN A 369 -15.45 -14.38 -25.39
CA ASN A 369 -16.69 -14.41 -26.16
C ASN A 369 -17.88 -14.88 -25.32
N SER A 370 -17.68 -15.91 -24.51
CA SER A 370 -18.68 -16.42 -23.56
C SER A 370 -19.09 -15.35 -22.54
N LEU A 371 -18.11 -14.74 -21.86
CA LEU A 371 -18.35 -13.65 -20.89
C LEU A 371 -19.00 -12.43 -21.54
N THR A 372 -18.62 -12.08 -22.77
CA THR A 372 -19.19 -10.95 -23.51
C THR A 372 -20.65 -11.21 -23.89
N ALA A 373 -20.99 -12.44 -24.27
CA ALA A 373 -22.37 -12.81 -24.56
C ALA A 373 -23.26 -12.67 -23.31
N GLU A 374 -22.77 -13.13 -22.16
CA GLU A 374 -23.46 -13.00 -20.88
C GLU A 374 -23.60 -11.53 -20.46
N ALA A 375 -22.53 -10.73 -20.59
CA ALA A 375 -22.54 -9.31 -20.27
C ALA A 375 -23.56 -8.54 -21.10
N LYS A 376 -23.72 -8.87 -22.39
CA LYS A 376 -24.75 -8.26 -23.26
C LYS A 376 -26.16 -8.58 -22.77
N ILE A 377 -26.42 -9.83 -22.39
CA ILE A 377 -27.72 -10.27 -21.85
C ILE A 377 -28.01 -9.53 -20.52
N CYS A 378 -27.05 -9.55 -19.59
CA CYS A 378 -27.12 -8.85 -18.32
C CYS A 378 -27.37 -7.34 -18.51
N GLY A 379 -26.70 -6.71 -19.47
CA GLY A 379 -26.89 -5.29 -19.79
C GLY A 379 -28.31 -4.99 -20.27
N ILE A 380 -28.90 -5.83 -21.12
CA ILE A 380 -30.29 -5.70 -21.55
C ILE A 380 -31.24 -5.84 -20.36
N LEU A 381 -31.05 -6.86 -19.51
CA LEU A 381 -31.84 -7.08 -18.30
C LEU A 381 -31.75 -5.91 -17.32
N SER A 382 -30.56 -5.33 -17.14
CA SER A 382 -30.35 -4.14 -16.30
C SER A 382 -31.17 -2.96 -16.82
N ASN A 383 -31.06 -2.66 -18.12
CA ASN A 383 -31.82 -1.57 -18.76
C ASN A 383 -33.34 -1.76 -18.64
N VAL A 384 -33.82 -3.00 -18.82
CA VAL A 384 -35.25 -3.33 -18.64
C VAL A 384 -35.67 -3.14 -17.19
N THR A 385 -34.86 -3.59 -16.23
CA THR A 385 -35.14 -3.45 -14.79
C THR A 385 -35.19 -1.98 -14.38
N GLU A 386 -34.29 -1.16 -14.91
CA GLU A 386 -34.29 0.29 -14.68
C GLU A 386 -35.53 0.96 -15.28
N ALA A 387 -35.89 0.63 -16.52
CA ALA A 387 -37.10 1.14 -17.16
C ALA A 387 -38.38 0.77 -16.38
N LEU A 388 -38.45 -0.46 -15.85
CA LEU A 388 -39.55 -0.89 -15.00
C LEU A 388 -39.59 -0.12 -13.68
N LYS A 389 -38.45 0.06 -12.99
CA LYS A 389 -38.38 0.87 -11.76
C LYS A 389 -38.88 2.29 -11.98
N ILE A 390 -38.44 2.96 -13.05
CA ILE A 390 -38.89 4.32 -13.39
C ILE A 390 -40.40 4.35 -13.61
N LYS A 391 -40.96 3.37 -14.32
CA LYS A 391 -42.40 3.28 -14.57
C LYS A 391 -43.20 3.06 -13.29
N THR A 392 -42.73 2.19 -12.38
CA THR A 392 -43.38 1.94 -11.09
C THR A 392 -43.33 3.17 -10.18
N GLN A 393 -42.23 3.92 -10.17
CA GLN A 393 -42.12 5.16 -9.40
C GLN A 393 -43.05 6.26 -9.93
N ARG A 394 -43.21 6.38 -11.25
CA ARG A 394 -44.20 7.32 -11.85
C ARG A 394 -45.63 6.96 -11.47
N LEU A 395 -45.98 5.68 -11.54
CA LEU A 395 -47.30 5.18 -11.13
C LEU A 395 -47.57 5.36 -9.63
N ALA A 396 -46.54 5.32 -8.78
CA ALA A 396 -46.69 5.60 -7.35
C ALA A 396 -46.77 7.11 -7.04
N GLY A 397 -46.13 7.95 -7.85
CA GLY A 397 -46.21 9.42 -7.75
C GLY A 397 -47.52 10.01 -8.25
N ASP A 398 -48.19 9.38 -9.23
CA ASP A 398 -49.51 9.79 -9.73
C ASP A 398 -50.68 9.37 -8.81
N VAL A 399 -50.40 8.64 -7.72
CA VAL A 399 -51.40 8.16 -6.74
C VAL A 399 -51.30 8.93 -5.40
N ALA A 400 -50.36 9.87 -5.28
CA ALA A 400 -50.24 10.82 -4.16
C ALA A 400 -50.72 12.21 -4.60
#